data_AF-A0A7Y5US00-F1
#
_entry.id   AF-A0A7Y5US00-F1
#
_cell.length_a   1.000
_cell.length_b   1.000
_cell.length_c   1.000
_cell.angle_alpha   90.00
_cell.angle_beta   90.00
_cell.angle_gamma   90.00
#
_symmetry.space_group_name_H-M   'P 1'
#
loop_
_entity.id
_entity.type
_entity.pdbx_description
1 polymer ?
#
loop_
_entity_poly.entity_id
_entity_poly.type
_entity_poly.pdbx_seq_one_letter_code
_entity_poly.pdbx_strand_id
1 'polypeptide(L)'
;MRHSTQRRGWADPQNRNSLTKSEPLVPGEFVDVAFDLQPDDQVLEAGKQLALMVFASDRDFTLWPPPGTELTVDLDATTLVLPVVGGEAALRAA
;
A
#
# COMPACT_ATOMS: atom_id res chain seq x y z
N MET A 1 15.13 6.31 16.65
CA MET A 1 14.23 5.13 16.56
C MET A 1 14.64 4.33 15.33
N ARG A 2 14.80 3.00 15.45
CA ARG A 2 15.02 2.13 14.28
C ARG A 2 13.65 1.73 13.74
N HIS A 3 13.39 2.07 12.48
CA HIS A 3 12.24 1.58 11.73
C HIS A 3 12.75 0.46 10.82
N SER A 4 12.05 -0.66 10.77
CA SER A 4 12.28 -1.71 9.78
C SER A 4 11.19 -1.59 8.72
N THR A 5 11.59 -1.41 7.45
CA THR A 5 10.65 -1.58 6.35
C THR A 5 10.43 -3.07 6.18
N GLN A 6 9.26 -3.55 6.62
CA GLN A 6 8.93 -4.97 6.56
C GLN A 6 8.66 -5.37 5.11
N ARG A 7 7.76 -4.65 4.43
CA ARG A 7 7.32 -4.98 3.05
C ARG A 7 6.96 -3.76 2.22
N ARG A 8 7.00 -3.96 0.90
CA ARG A 8 6.61 -3.01 -0.13
C ARG A 8 5.71 -3.69 -1.16
N GLY A 9 4.93 -2.89 -1.87
CA GLY A 9 4.14 -3.30 -3.02
C GLY A 9 4.03 -2.12 -3.98
N TRP A 10 3.81 -2.41 -5.26
CA TRP A 10 3.65 -1.41 -6.31
C TRP A 10 2.45 -1.79 -7.16
N ALA A 11 1.65 -0.79 -7.52
CA ALA A 11 0.56 -0.92 -8.47
C ALA A 11 0.56 0.30 -9.39
N ASP A 12 0.27 0.06 -10.67
CA ASP A 12 -0.03 1.13 -11.61
C ASP A 12 -1.55 1.37 -11.61
N PRO A 13 -2.05 2.55 -11.21
CA PRO A 13 -3.49 2.84 -11.22
C PRO A 13 -4.13 2.74 -12.62
N GLN A 14 -3.33 2.87 -13.68
CA GLN A 14 -3.81 2.64 -15.06
C GLN A 14 -4.13 1.16 -15.31
N ASN A 15 -3.56 0.26 -14.52
CA ASN A 15 -3.73 -1.19 -14.63
C ASN A 15 -4.76 -1.75 -13.62
N ARG A 16 -5.57 -0.88 -12.99
CA ARG A 16 -6.55 -1.28 -11.96
C ARG A 16 -7.53 -2.38 -12.41
N ASN A 17 -7.84 -2.44 -13.70
CA ASN A 17 -8.77 -3.41 -14.28
C ASN A 17 -8.06 -4.59 -14.97
N SER A 18 -6.75 -4.53 -15.20
CA SER A 18 -6.02 -5.54 -15.95
C SER A 18 -4.52 -5.47 -15.74
N LEU A 19 -3.89 -6.63 -15.56
CA LEU A 19 -2.42 -6.73 -15.47
C LEU A 19 -1.71 -6.43 -16.79
N THR A 20 -2.40 -6.50 -17.94
CA THR A 20 -1.78 -6.41 -19.27
C THR A 20 -2.32 -5.27 -20.14
N LYS A 21 -3.38 -4.59 -19.71
CA LYS A 21 -3.98 -3.46 -20.43
C LYS A 21 -4.09 -2.26 -19.51
N SER A 22 -3.51 -1.14 -19.95
CA SER A 22 -3.62 0.13 -19.26
C SER A 22 -4.79 0.96 -19.78
N GLU A 23 -5.38 1.75 -18.88
CA GLU A 23 -6.38 2.76 -19.17
C GLU A 23 -5.88 4.13 -18.70
N PRO A 24 -6.00 5.20 -19.51
CA PRO A 24 -5.59 6.54 -19.11
C PRO A 24 -6.31 7.03 -17.85
N LEU A 25 -5.61 7.79 -17.01
CA LEU A 25 -6.19 8.48 -15.86
C LEU A 25 -6.61 9.91 -16.25
N VAL A 26 -7.71 10.37 -15.65
CA VAL A 26 -8.18 11.76 -15.76
C VAL A 26 -7.78 12.51 -14.49
N PRO A 27 -7.04 13.63 -14.58
CA PRO A 27 -6.68 14.42 -13.40
C PRO A 27 -7.90 14.88 -12.60
N GLY A 28 -7.86 14.66 -11.28
CA GLY A 28 -8.93 15.03 -10.35
C GLY A 28 -10.06 13.98 -10.23
N GLU A 29 -10.02 12.90 -11.01
CA GLU A 29 -10.93 11.77 -10.87
C GLU A 29 -10.31 10.73 -9.92
N PHE A 30 -11.07 10.31 -8.91
CA PHE A 30 -10.68 9.21 -8.03
C PHE A 30 -10.86 7.87 -8.76
N VAL A 31 -9.90 6.97 -8.56
CA VAL A 31 -9.97 5.60 -9.05
C VAL A 31 -9.65 4.64 -7.92
N ASP A 32 -10.36 3.52 -7.87
CA ASP A 32 -10.06 2.45 -6.92
C ASP A 32 -8.92 1.58 -7.44
N VAL A 33 -7.95 1.29 -6.56
CA VAL A 33 -6.82 0.41 -6.85
C VAL A 33 -6.75 -0.65 -5.76
N ALA A 34 -6.82 -1.91 -6.15
CA ALA A 34 -6.69 -3.06 -5.25
C ALA A 34 -5.54 -3.95 -5.71
N PHE A 35 -4.64 -4.28 -4.79
CA PHE A 35 -3.50 -5.15 -5.06
C PHE A 35 -2.98 -5.79 -3.77
N ASP A 36 -2.34 -6.94 -3.92
CA ASP A 36 -1.70 -7.63 -2.80
C ASP A 36 -0.31 -7.07 -2.53
N LEU A 37 0.03 -6.92 -1.25
CA LEU A 37 1.40 -6.68 -0.83
C LEU A 37 2.20 -7.99 -0.90
N GLN A 38 3.54 -7.91 -0.93
CA GLN A 38 4.38 -9.09 -0.84
C GLN A 38 4.00 -9.92 0.42
N PRO A 39 3.89 -11.26 0.35
CA PRO A 39 3.69 -12.11 1.53
C PRO A 39 4.94 -12.13 2.42
N ASP A 40 4.90 -12.79 3.58
CA ASP A 40 5.57 -12.31 4.80
C ASP A 40 4.92 -12.84 6.09
N ASP A 41 5.71 -13.29 7.07
CA ASP A 41 5.26 -13.66 8.41
C ASP A 41 6.05 -12.86 9.45
N GLN A 42 5.35 -12.05 10.25
CA GLN A 42 5.97 -11.12 11.19
C GLN A 42 5.28 -11.15 12.55
N VAL A 43 6.07 -11.16 13.62
CA VAL A 43 5.59 -10.97 15.00
C VAL A 43 5.82 -9.51 15.40
N LEU A 44 4.75 -8.83 15.81
CA LEU A 44 4.81 -7.47 16.35
C LEU A 44 4.96 -7.54 17.86
N GLU A 45 6.17 -7.28 18.35
CA GLU A 45 6.45 -7.22 19.78
C GLU A 45 5.67 -6.08 20.48
N ALA A 46 5.37 -6.26 21.76
CA ALA A 46 4.68 -5.24 22.55
C ALA A 46 5.42 -3.88 22.51
N GLY A 47 4.66 -2.79 22.35
CA GLY A 47 5.20 -1.44 22.20
C GLY A 47 5.73 -1.09 20.81
N LYS A 48 5.64 -2.01 19.83
CA LYS A 48 5.87 -1.70 18.42
C LYS A 48 4.60 -1.20 17.75
N GLN A 49 4.77 -0.49 16.64
CA GLN A 49 3.69 0.03 15.81
C GLN A 49 3.91 -0.41 14.37
N LEU A 50 2.79 -0.66 13.68
CA LEU A 50 2.77 -0.85 12.24
C LEU A 50 2.47 0.48 11.57
N ALA A 51 3.20 0.80 10.50
CA ALA A 51 2.97 2.00 9.69
C ALA A 51 2.70 1.61 8.24
N LEU A 52 1.66 2.20 7.66
CA LEU A 52 1.41 2.18 6.22
C LEU A 52 1.94 3.47 5.61
N MET A 53 2.73 3.35 4.55
CA MET A 53 3.28 4.48 3.81
C MET A 53 2.85 4.38 2.35
N VAL A 54 2.15 5.40 1.86
CA VAL A 54 1.73 5.51 0.46
C VAL A 54 2.51 6.65 -0.19
N PHE A 55 3.18 6.36 -1.30
CA PHE A 55 3.98 7.33 -2.04
C PHE A 55 4.13 6.88 -3.51
N ALA A 56 4.51 7.80 -4.40
CA ALA A 56 4.56 7.54 -5.84
C ALA A 56 5.89 6.91 -6.29
N SER A 57 6.98 7.67 -6.29
CA SER A 57 8.26 7.19 -6.81
C SER A 57 9.10 6.52 -5.73
N ASP A 58 9.38 5.23 -5.91
CA ASP A 58 10.47 4.52 -5.25
C ASP A 58 11.77 4.72 -6.03
N ARG A 59 12.78 5.25 -5.33
CA ARG A 59 14.11 5.54 -5.87
C ARG A 59 14.75 4.31 -6.50
N ASP A 60 14.58 3.13 -5.90
CA ASP A 60 15.33 1.95 -6.29
C ASP A 60 14.57 1.10 -7.33
N PHE A 61 13.25 1.30 -7.47
CA PHE A 61 12.38 0.36 -8.21
C PHE A 61 11.37 0.98 -9.18
N THR A 62 11.23 2.31 -9.24
CA THR A 62 10.28 2.96 -10.17
C THR A 62 10.96 3.97 -11.08
N LEU A 63 10.24 4.41 -12.12
CA LEU A 63 10.67 5.51 -12.98
C LEU A 63 10.68 6.83 -12.22
N TRP A 64 11.54 7.75 -12.68
CA TRP A 64 11.70 9.08 -12.07
C TRP A 64 11.18 10.14 -13.04
N PRO A 65 9.86 10.36 -13.11
CA PRO A 65 9.31 11.42 -13.92
C PRO A 65 9.71 12.80 -13.38
N PRO A 66 9.58 13.86 -14.19
CA PRO A 66 9.71 15.23 -13.71
C PRO A 66 8.79 15.49 -12.51
N PRO A 67 9.20 16.35 -11.55
CA PRO A 67 8.35 16.72 -10.43
C PRO A 67 7.11 17.49 -10.90
N GLY A 68 6.03 17.41 -10.14
CA GLY A 68 4.79 18.18 -10.38
C GLY A 68 3.50 17.37 -10.27
N THR A 69 3.59 16.04 -10.23
CA THR A 69 2.44 15.19 -9.96
C THR A 69 2.06 15.26 -8.48
N GLU A 70 0.80 15.58 -8.21
CA GLU A 70 0.21 15.53 -6.87
C GLU A 70 -0.61 14.25 -6.72
N LEU A 71 -0.45 13.58 -5.57
CA LEU A 71 -1.22 12.39 -5.22
C LEU A 71 -2.19 12.77 -4.09
N THR A 72 -3.48 12.61 -4.36
CA THR A 72 -4.53 12.72 -3.34
C THR A 72 -5.03 11.32 -2.99
N VAL A 73 -5.15 11.02 -1.69
CA VAL A 73 -5.67 9.74 -1.20
C VAL A 73 -6.89 10.05 -0.33
N ASP A 74 -8.01 9.41 -0.65
CA ASP A 74 -9.18 9.40 0.23
C ASP A 74 -8.97 8.37 1.34
N LEU A 75 -8.73 8.86 2.56
CA LEU A 75 -8.44 8.00 3.72
C LEU A 75 -9.69 7.27 4.23
N ASP A 76 -10.89 7.84 4.06
CA ASP A 76 -12.13 7.22 4.50
C ASP A 76 -12.51 6.03 3.59
N ALA A 77 -12.07 6.07 2.33
CA ALA A 77 -12.22 4.99 1.36
C ALA A 77 -11.02 4.03 1.29
N THR A 78 -9.97 4.24 2.08
CA THR A 78 -8.75 3.40 2.07
C THR A 78 -8.80 2.32 3.15
N THR A 79 -8.55 1.07 2.77
CA THR A 79 -8.49 -0.06 3.71
C THR A 79 -7.20 -0.85 3.56
N LEU A 80 -6.61 -1.28 4.68
CA LEU A 80 -5.51 -2.24 4.74
C LEU A 80 -5.99 -3.53 5.42
N VAL A 81 -5.93 -4.65 4.70
CA VAL A 81 -6.32 -5.96 5.22
C VAL A 81 -5.07 -6.76 5.58
N LEU A 82 -4.97 -7.22 6.82
CA LEU A 82 -3.83 -7.99 7.32
C LEU A 82 -4.30 -9.34 7.87
N PRO A 83 -3.79 -10.48 7.37
CA PRO A 83 -4.06 -11.77 7.98
C PRO A 83 -3.35 -11.86 9.34
N VAL A 84 -4.10 -12.22 10.39
CA VAL A 84 -3.58 -12.45 11.74
C VAL A 84 -3.67 -13.93 12.06
N VAL A 85 -2.59 -14.52 12.56
CA VAL A 85 -2.57 -15.92 13.02
C VAL A 85 -3.57 -16.07 14.18
N GLY A 86 -4.55 -16.97 14.04
CA GLY A 86 -5.64 -17.13 15.01
C GLY A 86 -6.81 -16.14 14.84
N GLY A 87 -6.74 -15.23 13.86
CA GLY A 87 -7.82 -14.32 13.47
C GLY A 87 -8.10 -13.19 14.47
N GLU A 88 -9.28 -12.59 14.36
CA GLU A 88 -9.68 -11.45 15.19
C GLU A 88 -9.69 -11.74 16.69
N ALA A 89 -10.01 -12.98 17.08
CA ALA A 89 -10.03 -13.37 18.49
C ALA A 89 -8.64 -13.26 19.13
N ALA A 90 -7.59 -13.65 18.39
CA ALA A 90 -6.21 -13.52 18.84
C ALA A 90 -5.79 -12.04 18.92
N LEU A 91 -6.19 -11.22 17.94
CA LEU A 91 -5.89 -9.79 17.94
C LEU A 91 -6.54 -9.06 19.11
N ARG A 92 -7.81 -9.37 19.44
CA ARG A 92 -8.53 -8.73 20.55
C ARG A 92 -8.04 -9.16 21.93
N ALA A 93 -7.34 -10.30 22.03
CA ALA A 93 -6.79 -10.83 23.27
C ALA A 93 -5.35 -10.34 23.55
N ALA A 94 -4.70 -9.69 22.57
CA ALA A 94 -3.32 -9.21 22.64
C ALA A 94 -3.15 -7.89 23.41
#